data_AF-A0A059F1X9-F1
#
_entry.id   AF-A0A059F1X9-F1
#
_cell.length_a   1.000
_cell.length_b   1.000
_cell.length_c   1.000
_cell.angle_alpha   90.00
_cell.angle_beta   90.00
_cell.angle_gamma   90.00
#
_symmetry.space_group_name_H-M   'P 1'
#
loop_
_entity.id
_entity.type
_entity.pdbx_description
1 polymer ?
#
loop_
_entity_poly.entity_id
_entity_poly.type
_entity_poly.pdbx_seq_one_letter_code
_entity_poly.pdbx_strand_id
1 'polypeptide(L)'
;MQNYNNLLSSFEVVEFIGTGAMSYVYKIQHKKSKRFYALKEVFLERKNDILTVISEKNIAHQDINHPNLLDYQSVVVSTRMECLKKFHHKEEKSVVSKNTLIDYGINSVCWQRPSSTLTNESVDKEVQFCNKFKENICDSNEEISLQLSAKTKGEPKKKRKNSVKINKTEEKYFLKNDISYKYYHYLITYYSNFTLYDFILKRNDFLFANLQLSDDLLSRMIINSLIGEEINISFINQLMINILRGVSFLHSKKIVHGDISSHNVFFVDNFIPKLGDFGDAYFGDVKDERKDLKRIGMLFFEMICPFATVSEKHYAIQDLLNKKYPVIFDTKYLKEKKIITECLSNKLRAKDILLMF
;
A
#
# COMPACT_ATOMS: atom_id res chain seq x y z
N MET A 1 30.97 8.58 -8.45
CA MET A 1 30.00 8.35 -9.55
C MET A 1 29.81 6.84 -9.72
N GLN A 2 28.86 6.24 -9.02
CA GLN A 2 28.46 4.85 -9.29
C GLN A 2 27.39 4.88 -10.38
N ASN A 3 27.69 4.23 -11.50
CA ASN A 3 26.88 4.18 -12.71
C ASN A 3 25.66 3.27 -12.45
N TYR A 4 24.48 3.81 -12.13
CA TYR A 4 23.27 3.04 -11.75
C TYR A 4 22.74 2.07 -12.83
N ASN A 5 23.22 2.18 -14.07
CA ASN A 5 23.12 1.11 -15.07
C ASN A 5 23.61 -0.25 -14.52
N ASN A 6 24.48 -0.25 -13.50
CA ASN A 6 24.95 -1.47 -12.84
C ASN A 6 23.95 -2.13 -11.90
N LEU A 7 22.98 -1.40 -11.32
CA LEU A 7 22.02 -2.05 -10.43
C LEU A 7 21.09 -2.93 -11.24
N LEU A 8 20.45 -2.39 -12.28
CA LEU A 8 19.55 -3.17 -13.13
C LEU A 8 20.28 -4.19 -14.02
N SER A 9 21.55 -4.00 -14.35
CA SER A 9 22.33 -5.02 -15.06
C SER A 9 22.50 -6.30 -14.25
N SER A 10 22.39 -6.23 -12.92
CA SER A 10 22.39 -7.38 -12.02
C SER A 10 21.06 -8.15 -11.99
N PHE A 11 20.02 -7.65 -12.66
CA PHE A 11 18.71 -8.30 -12.75
C PHE A 11 18.40 -8.78 -14.17
N GLU A 12 17.57 -9.82 -14.25
CA GLU A 12 16.93 -10.28 -15.47
C GLU A 12 15.42 -10.07 -15.38
N VAL A 13 14.80 -9.56 -16.44
CA VAL A 13 13.33 -9.37 -16.48
C VAL A 13 12.68 -10.68 -16.86
N VAL A 14 11.84 -11.20 -15.98
CA VAL A 14 11.23 -12.53 -16.05
C VAL A 14 9.91 -12.43 -16.82
N GLU A 15 8.97 -11.65 -16.31
CA GLU A 15 7.62 -11.53 -16.87
C GLU A 15 7.03 -10.16 -16.58
N PHE A 16 6.05 -9.77 -17.39
CA PHE A 16 5.19 -8.64 -17.10
C PHE A 16 4.08 -9.08 -16.12
N ILE A 17 3.90 -8.33 -15.03
CA ILE A 17 2.92 -8.66 -13.99
C ILE A 17 1.59 -7.95 -14.27
N GLY A 18 1.63 -6.65 -14.60
CA GLY A 18 0.40 -5.89 -14.77
C GLY A 18 0.60 -4.40 -15.02
N THR A 19 -0.50 -3.74 -15.37
CA THR A 19 -0.60 -2.28 -15.59
C THR A 19 -1.27 -1.63 -14.38
N GLY A 20 -0.66 -0.59 -13.82
CA GLY A 20 -1.34 0.40 -12.98
C GLY A 20 -1.78 1.61 -13.80
N ALA A 21 -2.55 2.52 -13.20
CA ALA A 21 -3.05 3.72 -13.88
C ALA A 21 -1.93 4.57 -14.52
N MET A 22 -0.76 4.63 -13.86
CA MET A 22 0.41 5.38 -14.33
C MET A 22 1.70 4.55 -14.30
N SER A 23 1.61 3.22 -14.36
CA SER A 23 2.80 2.39 -14.33
C SER A 23 2.67 1.03 -14.99
N TYR A 24 3.80 0.45 -15.37
CA TYR A 24 3.95 -0.97 -15.66
C TYR A 24 4.68 -1.67 -14.52
N VAL A 25 4.30 -2.89 -14.20
CA VAL A 25 4.95 -3.70 -13.17
C VAL A 25 5.50 -4.98 -13.80
N TYR A 26 6.76 -5.28 -13.53
CA TYR A 26 7.46 -6.45 -14.04
C TYR A 26 8.04 -7.26 -12.89
N LYS A 27 8.07 -8.58 -13.05
CA LYS A 27 8.84 -9.47 -12.20
C LYS A 27 10.26 -9.50 -12.72
N ILE A 28 11.21 -9.26 -11.84
CA ILE A 28 12.63 -9.33 -12.15
C ILE A 28 13.31 -10.30 -11.18
N GLN A 29 14.40 -10.92 -11.61
CA GLN A 29 15.18 -11.84 -10.80
C GLN A 29 16.62 -11.34 -10.69
N HIS A 30 17.16 -11.28 -9.48
CA HIS A 30 18.57 -10.94 -9.32
C HIS A 30 19.43 -12.12 -9.80
N LYS A 31 20.34 -11.86 -10.74
CA LYS A 31 21.10 -12.90 -11.47
C LYS A 31 21.92 -13.80 -10.56
N LYS A 32 22.52 -13.24 -9.51
CA LYS A 32 23.38 -13.99 -8.57
C LYS A 32 22.60 -14.72 -7.50
N SER A 33 21.70 -14.03 -6.79
CA SER A 33 20.97 -14.63 -5.66
C SER A 33 19.74 -15.40 -6.08
N LYS A 34 19.33 -15.30 -7.35
CA LYS A 34 18.10 -15.88 -7.89
C LYS A 34 16.81 -15.47 -7.16
N ARG A 35 16.86 -14.41 -6.36
CA ARG A 35 15.70 -13.85 -5.65
C ARG A 35 14.86 -12.98 -6.59
N PHE A 36 13.54 -13.10 -6.49
CA PHE A 36 12.59 -12.31 -7.25
C PHE A 36 12.27 -10.97 -6.58
N TYR A 37 12.04 -9.96 -7.42
CA TYR A 37 11.67 -8.59 -7.06
C TYR A 37 10.61 -8.07 -8.05
N ALA A 38 9.89 -7.04 -7.66
CA ALA A 38 8.98 -6.30 -8.53
C ALA A 38 9.64 -4.99 -8.96
N LEU A 39 9.63 -4.72 -10.26
CA LEU A 39 10.07 -3.47 -10.88
C LEU A 39 8.84 -2.69 -11.33
N LYS A 40 8.59 -1.54 -10.73
CA LYS A 40 7.55 -0.59 -11.14
C LYS A 40 8.19 0.47 -12.04
N GLU A 41 7.66 0.60 -13.25
CA GLU A 41 8.01 1.59 -14.27
C GLU A 41 6.91 2.64 -14.31
N VAL A 42 7.12 3.77 -13.63
CA VAL A 42 6.12 4.85 -13.48
C VAL A 42 6.28 5.88 -14.60
N PHE A 43 5.18 6.26 -15.24
CA PHE A 43 5.17 7.14 -16.41
C PHE A 43 5.31 8.61 -16.03
N LEU A 44 6.18 9.34 -16.74
CA LEU A 44 6.40 10.77 -16.52
C LEU A 44 6.20 11.57 -17.82
N GLU A 45 5.37 12.61 -17.75
CA GLU A 45 5.16 13.54 -18.87
C GLU A 45 6.41 14.40 -19.10
N ARG A 46 6.91 15.07 -18.06
CA ARG A 46 8.13 15.89 -18.11
C ARG A 46 9.18 15.36 -17.16
N LYS A 47 10.44 15.59 -17.52
CA LYS A 47 11.61 15.21 -16.72
C LYS A 47 11.60 15.77 -15.29
N ASN A 48 10.97 16.94 -15.08
CA ASN A 48 10.88 17.61 -13.77
C ASN A 48 9.59 17.28 -13.01
N ASP A 49 8.66 16.52 -13.60
CA ASP A 49 7.46 16.01 -12.89
C ASP A 49 7.82 14.94 -11.85
N ILE A 50 9.12 14.67 -11.67
CA ILE A 50 9.69 14.05 -10.47
C ILE A 50 9.15 14.74 -9.21
N LEU A 51 8.86 16.06 -9.22
CA LEU A 51 8.24 16.78 -8.10
C LEU A 51 6.79 16.34 -7.78
N THR A 52 6.10 15.72 -8.73
CA THR A 52 4.77 15.11 -8.54
C THR A 52 4.91 13.65 -8.09
N VAL A 53 5.90 12.92 -8.63
CA VAL A 53 6.36 11.60 -8.10
C VAL A 53 7.02 11.74 -6.72
N ILE A 54 7.27 12.97 -6.29
CA ILE A 54 7.83 13.33 -5.00
C ILE A 54 6.79 13.19 -3.87
N SER A 55 5.54 12.81 -4.15
CA SER A 55 4.74 12.10 -3.15
C SER A 55 5.41 10.76 -2.80
N GLU A 56 5.59 9.83 -3.76
CA GLU A 56 6.32 8.57 -3.54
C GLU A 56 7.78 8.81 -3.06
N LYS A 57 8.49 9.84 -3.58
CA LYS A 57 9.89 10.12 -3.19
C LYS A 57 10.04 10.79 -1.82
N ASN A 58 9.23 11.80 -1.44
CA ASN A 58 9.33 12.41 -0.10
C ASN A 58 8.87 11.44 0.99
N ILE A 59 7.93 10.55 0.66
CA ILE A 59 7.50 9.45 1.52
C ILE A 59 8.66 8.45 1.64
N ALA A 60 9.20 7.91 0.53
CA ALA A 60 10.32 6.97 0.58
C ALA A 60 11.63 7.52 1.21
N HIS A 61 11.90 8.83 1.13
CA HIS A 61 13.12 9.45 1.70
C HIS A 61 12.94 9.93 3.16
N GLN A 62 11.75 9.80 3.76
CA GLN A 62 11.49 10.22 5.16
C GLN A 62 11.79 9.14 6.21
N ASP A 63 12.67 8.18 5.90
CA ASP A 63 12.88 6.97 6.71
C ASP A 63 11.54 6.27 7.00
N ILE A 64 10.75 6.02 5.94
CA ILE A 64 9.52 5.22 6.01
C ILE A 64 9.90 3.74 5.98
N ASN A 65 10.69 3.35 6.98
CA ASN A 65 10.98 1.98 7.28
C ASN A 65 10.02 1.52 8.37
N HIS A 66 9.03 0.72 7.98
CA HIS A 66 8.07 0.17 8.89
C HIS A 66 7.74 -1.27 8.48
N PRO A 67 7.65 -2.23 9.42
CA PRO A 67 7.47 -3.65 9.09
C PRO A 67 6.20 -3.94 8.29
N ASN A 68 5.17 -3.10 8.41
CA ASN A 68 3.89 -3.21 7.72
C ASN A 68 3.72 -2.27 6.51
N LEU A 69 4.80 -1.65 6.03
CA LEU A 69 4.81 -0.93 4.77
C LEU A 69 5.72 -1.65 3.77
N LEU A 70 5.35 -1.62 2.49
CA LEU A 70 6.16 -2.16 1.41
C LEU A 70 7.23 -1.14 1.04
N ASP A 71 8.49 -1.54 1.18
CA ASP A 71 9.64 -0.66 0.93
C ASP A 71 9.97 -0.61 -0.56
N TYR A 72 10.15 0.59 -1.10
CA TYR A 72 10.50 0.82 -2.50
C TYR A 72 11.85 1.54 -2.61
N GLN A 73 12.77 0.91 -3.33
CA GLN A 73 14.04 1.52 -3.68
C GLN A 73 13.91 2.25 -5.02
N SER A 74 14.15 3.57 -5.01
CA SER A 74 14.33 4.34 -6.24
C SER A 74 15.62 3.94 -6.93
N VAL A 75 15.52 3.53 -8.19
CA VAL A 75 16.68 3.09 -8.98
C VAL A 75 17.21 4.20 -9.87
N VAL A 76 16.39 4.67 -10.81
CA VAL A 76 16.80 5.65 -11.83
C VAL A 76 15.58 6.30 -12.47
N VAL A 77 15.75 7.53 -12.95
CA VAL A 77 14.83 8.18 -13.89
C VAL A 77 15.50 8.26 -15.24
N SER A 78 14.91 7.64 -16.27
CA SER A 78 15.48 7.61 -17.62
C SER A 78 14.40 7.53 -18.71
N THR A 79 14.82 7.56 -19.97
CA THR A 79 13.98 7.05 -21.07
C THR A 79 13.70 5.56 -20.88
N ARG A 80 12.69 5.03 -21.60
CA ARG A 80 12.29 3.63 -21.47
C ARG A 80 13.46 2.67 -21.73
N MET A 81 13.69 1.75 -20.82
CA MET A 81 14.77 0.77 -20.92
C MET A 81 14.56 -0.22 -22.07
N GLU A 82 15.60 -0.49 -22.84
CA GLU A 82 15.52 -1.37 -24.02
C GLU A 82 15.04 -2.79 -23.67
N CYS A 83 15.49 -3.33 -22.54
CA CYS A 83 15.10 -4.65 -22.07
C CYS A 83 13.61 -4.77 -21.71
N LEU A 84 12.91 -3.65 -21.51
CA LEU A 84 11.48 -3.61 -21.22
C LEU A 84 10.63 -3.35 -22.47
N LYS A 85 11.21 -2.79 -23.54
CA LYS A 85 10.50 -2.53 -24.80
C LYS A 85 9.99 -3.80 -25.48
N LYS A 86 10.63 -4.95 -25.21
CA LYS A 86 10.18 -6.27 -25.70
C LYS A 86 8.80 -6.67 -25.18
N PHE A 87 8.39 -6.12 -24.02
CA PHE A 87 7.03 -6.27 -23.52
C PHE A 87 6.19 -5.18 -24.20
N HIS A 88 5.70 -5.49 -25.40
CA HIS A 88 4.80 -4.60 -26.14
C HIS A 88 3.50 -4.44 -25.36
N HIS A 89 3.29 -3.24 -24.82
CA HIS A 89 2.01 -2.82 -24.28
C HIS A 89 1.19 -2.28 -25.43
N LYS A 90 -0.10 -2.61 -25.52
CA LYS A 90 -0.97 -2.06 -26.57
C LYS A 90 -0.89 -0.53 -26.49
N GLU A 91 -0.49 0.07 -27.62
CA GLU A 91 -0.32 1.51 -27.91
C GLU A 91 0.96 2.21 -27.41
N GLU A 92 2.10 1.98 -28.08
CA GLU A 92 3.16 3.01 -28.21
C GLU A 92 3.63 3.05 -29.67
N LYS A 93 3.44 4.20 -30.35
CA LYS A 93 4.12 4.50 -31.62
C LYS A 93 5.55 4.93 -31.30
N SER A 94 6.51 4.24 -31.91
CA SER A 94 7.94 4.39 -31.72
C SER A 94 8.45 5.83 -31.86
N VAL A 95 9.00 6.40 -30.78
CA VAL A 95 9.94 7.53 -30.85
C VAL A 95 11.30 7.05 -30.38
N VAL A 96 12.18 6.78 -31.34
CA VAL A 96 13.59 6.45 -31.08
C VAL A 96 14.29 7.72 -30.62
N SER A 97 14.77 7.77 -29.38
CA SER A 97 15.76 8.77 -28.97
C SER A 97 16.77 8.19 -27.98
N LYS A 98 18.03 8.64 -28.10
CA LYS A 98 19.21 8.12 -27.40
C LYS A 98 19.04 8.22 -25.87
N ASN A 99 19.42 7.13 -25.17
CA ASN A 99 19.43 7.03 -23.70
C ASN A 99 20.16 8.23 -23.07
N THR A 100 19.43 9.07 -22.35
CA THR A 100 20.02 10.19 -21.60
C THR A 100 19.86 9.91 -20.11
N LEU A 101 20.97 9.56 -19.45
CA LEU A 101 21.03 9.28 -18.01
C LEU A 101 21.30 10.59 -17.24
N ILE A 102 20.67 10.76 -16.08
CA ILE A 102 21.04 11.82 -15.12
C ILE A 102 21.28 11.17 -13.74
N ASP A 103 22.47 11.41 -13.20
CA ASP A 103 22.91 11.02 -11.85
C ASP A 103 22.42 12.06 -10.82
N TYR A 104 21.68 11.62 -9.81
CA TYR A 104 21.24 12.47 -8.69
C TYR A 104 21.98 12.15 -7.38
N GLY A 105 23.04 11.33 -7.40
CA GLY A 105 23.92 11.10 -6.26
C GLY A 105 23.22 10.56 -5.01
N ILE A 106 23.02 9.25 -4.90
CA ILE A 106 22.44 8.59 -3.72
C ILE A 106 23.42 7.57 -3.15
N ASN A 107 23.81 7.74 -1.88
CA ASN A 107 24.72 6.83 -1.18
C ASN A 107 24.16 5.40 -1.08
N SER A 108 25.06 4.43 -1.24
CA SER A 108 24.79 3.00 -1.15
C SER A 108 24.24 2.59 0.21
N VAL A 109 23.02 2.04 0.27
CA VAL A 109 22.55 1.28 1.43
C VAL A 109 22.63 -0.20 1.08
N CYS A 110 23.42 -0.94 1.87
CA CYS A 110 23.63 -2.37 1.74
C CYS A 110 22.43 -3.11 2.34
N TRP A 111 21.86 -4.07 1.61
CA TRP A 111 20.86 -4.98 2.17
C TRP A 111 21.53 -5.89 3.19
N GLN A 112 21.45 -5.55 4.48
CA GLN A 112 21.60 -6.52 5.56
C GLN A 112 20.21 -6.93 6.02
N ARG A 113 19.97 -8.24 5.98
CA ARG A 113 18.79 -8.89 6.57
C ARG A 113 18.69 -8.47 8.04
N PRO A 114 17.50 -8.19 8.61
CA PRO A 114 17.32 -8.37 10.05
C PRO A 114 17.58 -9.85 10.33
N SER A 115 18.60 -10.14 11.12
CA SER A 115 19.01 -11.50 11.46
C SER A 115 17.83 -12.32 11.99
N SER A 116 17.43 -13.36 11.27
CA SER A 116 16.75 -14.52 11.84
C SER A 116 17.05 -15.76 10.99
N THR A 117 18.20 -16.36 11.28
CA THR A 117 18.31 -17.82 11.28
C THR A 117 17.53 -18.31 12.48
N LEU A 118 16.37 -18.92 12.25
CA LEU A 118 15.75 -19.80 13.23
C LEU A 118 15.41 -21.11 12.53
N THR A 119 16.13 -22.15 12.95
CA THR A 119 15.87 -23.55 12.66
C THR A 119 14.56 -23.98 13.34
N ASN A 120 13.96 -25.06 12.84
CA ASN A 120 12.62 -25.57 13.14
C ASN A 120 12.34 -26.06 14.58
N GLU A 121 12.93 -25.46 15.62
CA GLU A 121 12.69 -25.85 17.03
C GLU A 121 12.31 -24.68 17.96
N SER A 122 11.95 -23.50 17.43
CA SER A 122 11.69 -22.31 18.26
C SER A 122 10.29 -21.69 18.11
N VAL A 123 9.31 -22.43 17.56
CA VAL A 123 7.91 -21.94 17.50
C VAL A 123 7.29 -21.75 18.90
N ASP A 124 7.80 -22.47 19.92
CA ASP A 124 7.27 -22.39 21.30
C ASP A 124 7.89 -21.29 22.18
N LYS A 125 8.84 -20.49 21.67
CA LYS A 125 9.49 -19.41 22.46
C LYS A 125 9.06 -17.99 22.09
N GLU A 126 8.44 -17.78 20.92
CA GLU A 126 7.91 -16.45 20.54
C GLU A 126 6.62 -16.07 21.29
N VAL A 127 5.89 -17.06 21.82
CA VAL A 127 4.71 -16.82 22.68
C VAL A 127 5.08 -16.26 24.06
N GLN A 128 6.35 -16.37 24.49
CA GLN A 128 6.83 -15.82 25.77
C GLN A 128 7.52 -14.45 25.68
N PHE A 129 7.85 -13.95 24.48
CA PHE A 129 8.59 -12.69 24.32
C PHE A 129 7.69 -11.44 24.34
N CYS A 130 6.38 -11.59 24.11
CA CYS A 130 5.42 -10.47 24.12
C CYS A 130 5.13 -9.87 25.51
N ASN A 131 5.68 -10.42 26.60
CA ASN A 131 5.36 -9.98 27.97
C ASN A 131 6.47 -9.17 28.69
N LYS A 132 7.50 -8.64 28.01
CA LYS A 132 8.59 -7.94 28.74
C LYS A 132 9.24 -6.71 28.08
N PHE A 133 8.46 -5.88 27.37
CA PHE A 133 8.92 -4.53 26.98
C PHE A 133 7.92 -3.45 27.42
N LYS A 134 7.77 -3.34 28.74
CA LYS A 134 7.47 -2.08 29.44
C LYS A 134 8.59 -1.89 30.43
N GLU A 135 9.51 -0.97 30.12
CA GLU A 135 10.28 -0.13 31.04
C GLU A 135 11.56 0.35 30.35
N ASN A 136 11.83 1.66 30.50
CA ASN A 136 12.99 2.42 30.07
C ASN A 136 12.98 2.73 28.56
N ILE A 137 12.92 3.98 28.10
CA ILE A 137 13.77 5.13 28.46
C ILE A 137 12.97 6.43 28.24
N CYS A 138 12.82 7.22 29.30
CA CYS A 138 12.73 8.68 29.26
C CYS A 138 14.15 9.27 29.37
N ASP A 139 14.26 10.55 29.03
CA ASP A 139 15.40 11.46 29.17
C ASP A 139 16.34 11.60 27.96
N SER A 140 16.09 12.64 27.17
CA SER A 140 16.95 13.82 27.20
C SER A 140 16.35 14.96 26.35
N ASN A 141 16.15 16.09 27.02
CA ASN A 141 15.78 17.39 26.47
C ASN A 141 16.76 17.88 25.41
N GLU A 142 16.26 18.54 24.37
CA GLU A 142 16.86 19.79 23.85
C GLU A 142 15.85 20.55 22.99
N GLU A 143 15.37 21.68 23.53
CA GLU A 143 14.59 22.69 22.85
C GLU A 143 15.48 23.51 21.92
N ILE A 144 15.05 23.76 20.68
CA ILE A 144 15.53 24.92 19.91
C ILE A 144 14.32 25.72 19.42
N SER A 145 14.14 26.85 20.08
CA SER A 145 13.23 27.94 19.76
C SER A 145 13.72 28.75 18.55
N LEU A 146 12.84 29.01 17.59
CA LEU A 146 12.97 30.15 16.68
C LEU A 146 11.62 30.88 16.56
N GLN A 147 11.52 31.98 17.29
CA GLN A 147 10.51 33.02 17.08
C GLN A 147 10.85 33.81 15.81
N LEU A 148 9.85 34.26 15.05
CA LEU A 148 9.84 35.59 14.41
C LEU A 148 8.39 36.00 14.03
N SER A 149 7.85 36.84 14.91
CA SER A 149 6.95 38.00 14.72
C SER A 149 5.83 38.00 13.66
N ALA A 150 4.60 38.18 14.19
CA ALA A 150 3.40 38.63 13.48
C ALA A 150 3.44 40.12 13.10
N LYS A 151 2.74 40.47 12.00
CA LYS A 151 2.08 41.78 11.82
C LYS A 151 0.71 41.59 11.16
N THR A 152 -0.32 41.96 11.89
CA THR A 152 -1.73 42.08 11.51
C THR A 152 -2.06 43.44 10.89
N LYS A 153 -3.00 43.50 9.93
CA LYS A 153 -4.29 44.24 10.00
C LYS A 153 -4.92 44.49 8.61
N GLY A 154 -6.26 44.34 8.52
CA GLY A 154 -7.13 45.17 7.67
C GLY A 154 -8.03 44.47 6.64
N GLU A 155 -9.33 44.38 6.96
CA GLU A 155 -10.50 43.85 6.21
C GLU A 155 -11.01 44.76 5.04
N PRO A 156 -12.24 44.61 4.46
CA PRO A 156 -12.98 43.47 3.85
C PRO A 156 -13.60 43.77 2.44
N LYS A 157 -14.38 42.81 1.89
CA LYS A 157 -15.40 42.85 0.77
C LYS A 157 -14.89 42.19 -0.53
N LYS A 158 -15.61 41.31 -1.27
CA LYS A 158 -17.05 41.23 -1.60
C LYS A 158 -17.41 39.81 -2.12
N LYS A 159 -18.65 39.39 -1.86
CA LYS A 159 -19.31 38.16 -2.35
C LYS A 159 -19.28 38.05 -3.89
N ARG A 160 -18.98 36.87 -4.42
CA ARG A 160 -19.51 36.41 -5.71
C ARG A 160 -20.02 34.98 -5.58
N LYS A 161 -21.34 34.83 -5.66
CA LYS A 161 -22.02 33.56 -5.94
C LYS A 161 -21.55 33.10 -7.33
N ASN A 162 -21.17 31.83 -7.45
CA ASN A 162 -21.33 31.09 -8.70
C ASN A 162 -21.75 29.67 -8.35
N SER A 163 -23.05 29.42 -8.53
CA SER A 163 -23.64 28.11 -8.70
C SER A 163 -22.99 27.43 -9.92
N VAL A 164 -22.17 26.41 -9.69
CA VAL A 164 -21.69 25.55 -10.77
C VAL A 164 -22.70 24.40 -10.92
N LYS A 165 -23.40 24.44 -12.06
CA LYS A 165 -24.24 23.36 -12.55
C LYS A 165 -23.41 22.09 -12.69
N ILE A 166 -23.94 20.99 -12.17
CA ILE A 166 -23.42 19.63 -12.36
C ILE A 166 -23.62 19.29 -13.84
N ASN A 167 -22.54 19.34 -14.63
CA ASN A 167 -22.53 18.81 -15.98
C ASN A 167 -21.97 17.38 -15.92
N LYS A 168 -22.81 16.43 -16.32
CA LYS A 168 -22.42 15.06 -16.69
C LYS A 168 -21.37 15.14 -17.82
N THR A 169 -20.08 15.11 -17.48
CA THR A 169 -18.99 15.09 -18.48
C THR A 169 -17.68 14.52 -17.93
N GLU A 170 -17.73 13.70 -16.87
CA GLU A 170 -16.52 13.10 -16.28
C GLU A 170 -16.05 11.81 -16.98
N GLU A 171 -16.83 11.25 -17.91
CA GLU A 171 -16.45 10.06 -18.69
C GLU A 171 -15.77 10.36 -20.05
N LYS A 172 -15.51 11.64 -20.38
CA LYS A 172 -14.96 12.02 -21.70
C LYS A 172 -13.59 12.68 -21.70
N TYR A 173 -12.93 12.81 -20.54
CA TYR A 173 -11.60 13.42 -20.46
C TYR A 173 -10.42 12.46 -20.71
N PHE A 174 -10.65 11.16 -20.91
CA PHE A 174 -9.57 10.19 -21.16
C PHE A 174 -9.29 9.84 -22.63
N LEU A 175 -9.95 10.48 -23.60
CA LEU A 175 -9.87 10.03 -25.01
C LEU A 175 -9.35 11.01 -26.05
N LYS A 176 -8.83 12.19 -25.67
CA LYS A 176 -8.11 13.06 -26.62
C LYS A 176 -7.05 13.89 -25.92
N ASN A 177 -5.87 13.30 -25.76
CA ASN A 177 -4.58 13.97 -25.91
C ASN A 177 -3.52 12.86 -26.07
N ASP A 178 -2.73 12.93 -27.14
CA ASP A 178 -1.54 12.11 -27.35
C ASP A 178 -0.52 12.41 -26.24
N ILE A 179 -0.65 11.77 -25.07
CA ILE A 179 0.35 11.88 -24.00
C ILE A 179 1.51 10.94 -24.35
N SER A 180 2.49 11.47 -25.06
CA SER A 180 3.78 10.81 -25.30
C SER A 180 4.63 10.89 -24.03
N TYR A 181 4.52 9.91 -23.14
CA TYR A 181 5.42 9.79 -21.99
C TYR A 181 6.87 9.66 -22.47
N LYS A 182 7.75 10.57 -22.03
CA LYS A 182 9.15 10.62 -22.49
C LYS A 182 10.13 10.03 -21.47
N TYR A 183 9.73 9.99 -20.20
CA TYR A 183 10.58 9.54 -19.10
C TYR A 183 9.83 8.57 -18.19
N TYR A 184 10.59 7.74 -17.49
CA TYR A 184 10.10 6.71 -16.60
C TYR A 184 10.91 6.72 -15.30
N HIS A 185 10.25 6.59 -14.17
CA HIS A 185 10.89 6.35 -12.88
C HIS A 185 10.79 4.87 -12.53
N TYR A 186 11.96 4.26 -12.31
CA TYR A 186 12.08 2.86 -11.96
C TYR A 186 12.21 2.68 -10.44
N LEU A 187 11.25 1.98 -9.85
CA LEU A 187 11.22 1.60 -8.45
C LEU A 187 11.34 0.06 -8.33
N ILE A 188 12.15 -0.43 -7.40
CA ILE A 188 12.26 -1.86 -7.09
C ILE A 188 11.77 -2.12 -5.68
N THR A 189 10.99 -3.18 -5.51
CA THR A 189 10.60 -3.72 -4.20
C THR A 189 10.68 -5.25 -4.21
N TYR A 190 10.54 -5.87 -3.04
CA TYR A 190 10.42 -7.32 -2.96
C TYR A 190 9.17 -7.82 -3.68
N TYR A 191 9.31 -8.95 -4.37
CA TYR A 191 8.18 -9.57 -5.05
C TYR A 191 7.26 -10.25 -4.04
N SER A 192 5.97 -9.92 -4.12
CA SER A 192 4.89 -10.59 -3.40
C SER A 192 4.20 -11.56 -4.35
N ASN A 193 4.05 -12.83 -3.96
CA ASN A 193 3.40 -13.83 -4.81
C ASN A 193 1.88 -13.60 -4.93
N PHE A 194 1.28 -12.95 -3.94
CA PHE A 194 -0.16 -12.69 -3.87
C PHE A 194 -0.44 -11.47 -2.99
N THR A 195 -1.64 -10.93 -3.09
CA THR A 195 -2.17 -9.81 -2.33
C THR A 195 -3.23 -10.27 -1.32
N LEU A 196 -3.70 -9.38 -0.45
CA LEU A 196 -4.84 -9.66 0.42
C LEU A 196 -6.10 -9.95 -0.38
N TYR A 197 -6.26 -9.34 -1.57
CA TYR A 197 -7.35 -9.65 -2.48
C TYR A 197 -7.31 -11.11 -2.92
N ASP A 198 -6.16 -11.59 -3.39
CA ASP A 198 -5.98 -12.99 -3.81
C ASP A 198 -6.26 -13.97 -2.66
N PHE A 199 -5.82 -13.62 -1.45
CA PHE A 199 -6.15 -14.38 -0.24
C PHE A 199 -7.66 -14.46 0.03
N ILE A 200 -8.35 -13.32 0.03
CA ILE A 200 -9.80 -13.28 0.28
C ILE A 200 -10.55 -14.05 -0.81
N LEU A 201 -10.18 -13.85 -2.08
CA LEU A 201 -10.78 -14.52 -3.22
C LEU A 201 -10.63 -16.04 -3.10
N LYS A 202 -9.40 -16.52 -2.93
CA LYS A 202 -9.12 -17.96 -2.87
C LYS A 202 -9.71 -18.63 -1.63
N ARG A 203 -9.78 -17.91 -0.49
CA ARG A 203 -10.50 -18.39 0.71
C ARG A 203 -11.99 -18.53 0.45
N ASN A 204 -12.61 -17.56 -0.22
CA ASN A 204 -14.04 -17.64 -0.53
C ASN A 204 -14.31 -18.79 -1.53
N ASP A 205 -13.45 -18.97 -2.54
CA ASP A 205 -13.56 -20.13 -3.44
C ASP A 205 -13.42 -21.45 -2.68
N PHE A 206 -12.53 -21.52 -1.69
CA PHE A 206 -12.39 -22.70 -0.82
C PHE A 206 -13.70 -22.96 -0.03
N LEU A 207 -14.28 -21.94 0.58
CA LEU A 207 -15.51 -22.05 1.38
C LEU A 207 -16.76 -22.41 0.54
N PHE A 208 -16.90 -21.84 -0.66
CA PHE A 208 -18.12 -22.00 -1.46
C PHE A 208 -18.02 -23.10 -2.54
N ALA A 209 -16.81 -23.46 -2.97
CA ALA A 209 -16.59 -24.41 -4.06
C ALA A 209 -15.70 -25.61 -3.67
N ASN A 210 -15.28 -25.73 -2.41
CA ASN A 210 -14.45 -26.84 -1.90
C ASN A 210 -13.20 -27.10 -2.76
N LEU A 211 -12.53 -26.03 -3.20
CA LEU A 211 -11.32 -26.14 -4.01
C LEU A 211 -10.17 -26.79 -3.24
N GLN A 212 -9.38 -27.63 -3.92
CA GLN A 212 -8.16 -28.18 -3.34
C GLN A 212 -7.11 -27.09 -3.12
N LEU A 213 -6.48 -27.12 -1.94
CA LEU A 213 -5.39 -26.23 -1.57
C LEU A 213 -4.03 -26.87 -1.89
N SER A 214 -3.09 -26.04 -2.33
CA SER A 214 -1.69 -26.41 -2.58
C SER A 214 -0.85 -26.31 -1.29
N ASP A 215 0.37 -26.85 -1.29
CA ASP A 215 1.32 -26.62 -0.19
C ASP A 215 2.13 -25.33 -0.42
N ASP A 216 1.46 -24.19 -0.32
CA ASP A 216 2.08 -22.87 -0.46
C ASP A 216 1.71 -21.92 0.68
N LEU A 217 2.29 -20.72 0.68
CA LEU A 217 2.02 -19.73 1.72
C LEU A 217 0.56 -19.25 1.72
N LEU A 218 -0.05 -19.08 0.54
CA LEU A 218 -1.43 -18.64 0.39
C LEU A 218 -2.40 -19.66 1.01
N SER A 219 -2.22 -20.93 0.69
CA SER A 219 -3.01 -22.04 1.22
C SER A 219 -2.85 -22.17 2.73
N ARG A 220 -1.63 -22.01 3.27
CA ARG A 220 -1.41 -21.95 4.73
C ARG A 220 -2.11 -20.75 5.38
N MET A 221 -2.15 -19.59 4.72
CA MET A 221 -2.96 -18.46 5.20
C MET A 221 -4.45 -18.78 5.25
N ILE A 222 -4.97 -19.42 4.19
CA ILE A 222 -6.39 -19.81 4.12
C ILE A 222 -6.73 -20.73 5.28
N ILE A 223 -5.92 -21.77 5.51
CA ILE A 223 -6.11 -22.71 6.62
C ILE A 223 -6.10 -22.00 7.97
N ASN A 224 -5.12 -21.12 8.22
CA ASN A 224 -5.03 -20.36 9.48
C ASN A 224 -6.18 -19.36 9.66
N SER A 225 -6.80 -18.93 8.57
CA SER A 225 -7.93 -18.00 8.57
C SER A 225 -9.28 -18.65 8.87
N LEU A 226 -9.33 -19.98 9.04
CA LEU A 226 -10.55 -20.74 9.24
C LEU A 226 -10.47 -21.66 10.48
N ILE A 227 -11.60 -21.86 11.16
CA ILE A 227 -11.81 -22.90 12.17
C ILE A 227 -12.99 -23.74 11.68
N GLY A 228 -12.69 -24.87 11.04
CA GLY A 228 -13.69 -25.58 10.22
C GLY A 228 -14.12 -24.71 9.04
N GLU A 229 -15.42 -24.48 8.90
CA GLU A 229 -16.00 -23.61 7.86
C GLU A 229 -16.20 -22.15 8.33
N GLU A 230 -15.80 -21.83 9.57
CA GLU A 230 -15.98 -20.50 10.13
C GLU A 230 -14.72 -19.65 10.05
N ILE A 231 -14.89 -18.33 9.96
CA ILE A 231 -13.77 -17.38 9.97
C ILE A 231 -13.07 -17.40 11.34
N ASN A 232 -11.76 -17.64 11.33
CA ASN A 232 -10.88 -17.44 12.48
C ASN A 232 -10.66 -15.94 12.70
N ILE A 233 -11.53 -15.33 13.51
CA ILE A 233 -11.49 -13.88 13.77
C ILE A 233 -10.18 -13.42 14.41
N SER A 234 -9.52 -14.27 15.22
CA SER A 234 -8.24 -13.94 15.83
C SER A 234 -7.16 -13.71 14.78
N PHE A 235 -7.07 -14.60 13.78
CA PHE A 235 -6.15 -14.46 12.66
C PHE A 235 -6.45 -13.20 11.83
N ILE A 236 -7.73 -12.97 11.52
CA ILE A 236 -8.17 -11.79 10.77
C ILE A 236 -7.85 -10.49 11.53
N ASN A 237 -8.05 -10.47 12.85
CA ASN A 237 -7.69 -9.34 13.71
C ASN A 237 -6.18 -9.07 13.68
N GLN A 238 -5.32 -10.09 13.70
CA GLN A 238 -3.87 -9.90 13.58
C GLN A 238 -3.46 -9.28 12.24
N LEU A 239 -4.09 -9.69 11.13
CA LEU A 239 -3.86 -9.05 9.83
C LEU A 239 -4.28 -7.58 9.85
N MET A 240 -5.46 -7.28 10.41
CA MET A 240 -5.97 -5.90 10.49
C MET A 240 -5.12 -5.01 11.39
N ILE A 241 -4.64 -5.52 12.53
CA ILE A 241 -3.71 -4.80 13.43
C ILE A 241 -2.44 -4.41 12.67
N ASN A 242 -1.86 -5.32 11.88
CA ASN A 242 -0.66 -5.04 11.10
C ASN A 242 -0.91 -3.96 10.04
N ILE A 243 -2.04 -4.03 9.32
CA ILE A 243 -2.43 -2.99 8.35
C ILE A 243 -2.60 -1.63 9.05
N LEU A 244 -3.33 -1.59 10.16
CA LEU A 244 -3.55 -0.39 10.95
C LEU A 244 -2.26 0.20 11.55
N ARG A 245 -1.28 -0.62 11.92
CA ARG A 245 0.06 -0.14 12.34
C ARG A 245 0.73 0.63 11.21
N GLY A 246 0.70 0.09 9.99
CA GLY A 246 1.20 0.78 8.79
C GLY A 246 0.48 2.11 8.56
N VAL A 247 -0.85 2.12 8.58
CA VAL A 247 -1.65 3.35 8.41
C VAL A 247 -1.39 4.37 9.52
N SER A 248 -1.33 3.92 10.78
CA SER A 248 -1.04 4.80 11.92
C SER A 248 0.35 5.42 11.82
N PHE A 249 1.34 4.68 11.31
CA PHE A 249 2.67 5.21 11.04
C PHE A 249 2.61 6.32 9.97
N LEU A 250 1.92 6.08 8.84
CA LEU A 250 1.74 7.09 7.79
C LEU A 250 1.06 8.36 8.32
N HIS A 251 -0.05 8.19 9.07
CA HIS A 251 -0.77 9.31 9.68
C HIS A 251 0.11 10.08 10.68
N SER A 252 1.00 9.41 11.42
CA SER A 252 1.96 10.09 12.30
C SER A 252 2.94 11.00 11.56
N LYS A 253 3.18 10.72 10.28
CA LYS A 253 4.00 11.52 9.35
C LYS A 253 3.15 12.48 8.51
N LYS A 254 1.85 12.61 8.81
CA LYS A 254 0.85 13.40 8.05
C LYS A 254 0.67 12.93 6.62
N ILE A 255 0.94 11.66 6.35
CA ILE A 255 0.77 11.03 5.04
C ILE A 255 -0.55 10.29 5.05
N VAL A 256 -1.40 10.61 4.07
CA VAL A 256 -2.63 9.88 3.76
C VAL A 256 -2.35 8.98 2.58
N HIS A 257 -2.70 7.70 2.70
CA HIS A 257 -2.41 6.71 1.67
C HIS A 257 -3.25 6.93 0.41
N GLY A 258 -4.53 7.29 0.57
CA GLY A 258 -5.41 7.63 -0.55
C GLY A 258 -6.08 6.44 -1.23
N ASP A 259 -5.37 5.31 -1.36
CA ASP A 259 -5.89 4.09 -2.01
C ASP A 259 -5.74 2.80 -1.19
N ILE A 260 -6.22 2.80 0.05
CA ILE A 260 -6.24 1.56 0.86
C ILE A 260 -7.29 0.59 0.32
N SER A 261 -6.86 -0.57 -0.17
CA SER A 261 -7.73 -1.67 -0.62
C SER A 261 -7.03 -3.02 -0.45
N SER A 262 -7.77 -4.12 -0.61
CA SER A 262 -7.21 -5.48 -0.55
C SER A 262 -6.16 -5.76 -1.65
N HIS A 263 -6.18 -5.02 -2.76
CA HIS A 263 -5.21 -5.15 -3.84
C HIS A 263 -3.84 -4.51 -3.49
N ASN A 264 -3.85 -3.51 -2.60
CA ASN A 264 -2.66 -2.74 -2.22
C ASN A 264 -2.05 -3.24 -0.88
N VAL A 265 -2.47 -4.42 -0.42
CA VAL A 265 -1.88 -5.10 0.75
C VAL A 265 -1.19 -6.36 0.27
N PHE A 266 0.13 -6.43 0.45
CA PHE A 266 1.02 -7.44 -0.09
C PHE A 266 1.60 -8.35 1.00
N PHE A 267 1.99 -9.57 0.63
CA PHE A 267 2.62 -10.57 1.50
C PHE A 267 3.99 -10.97 0.96
N VAL A 268 5.02 -10.33 1.50
CA VAL A 268 6.42 -10.59 1.12
C VAL A 268 7.07 -11.65 2.03
N ASP A 269 6.72 -11.64 3.31
CA ASP A 269 7.30 -12.49 4.37
C ASP A 269 6.17 -13.12 5.22
N ASN A 270 6.50 -14.14 6.02
CA ASN A 270 5.62 -14.95 6.89
C ASN A 270 4.34 -14.27 7.40
N PHE A 271 3.23 -14.35 6.65
CA PHE A 271 1.88 -13.87 7.02
C PHE A 271 1.75 -12.39 7.42
N ILE A 272 2.80 -11.58 7.25
CA ILE A 272 2.79 -10.17 7.66
C ILE A 272 2.33 -9.32 6.47
N PRO A 273 1.17 -8.64 6.56
CA PRO A 273 0.73 -7.76 5.50
C PRO A 273 1.57 -6.48 5.47
N LYS A 274 1.88 -6.04 4.25
CA LYS A 274 2.60 -4.81 3.94
C LYS A 274 1.74 -3.94 3.03
N LEU A 275 1.40 -2.74 3.50
CA LEU A 275 0.68 -1.75 2.69
C LEU A 275 1.63 -1.18 1.64
N GLY A 276 1.23 -1.21 0.38
CA GLY A 276 2.01 -0.72 -0.75
C GLY A 276 1.16 0.10 -1.72
N ASP A 277 1.77 0.47 -2.84
CA ASP A 277 1.20 1.37 -3.85
C ASP A 277 0.77 2.76 -3.33
N PHE A 278 1.77 3.62 -3.13
CA PHE A 278 1.59 5.00 -2.64
C PHE A 278 1.37 6.01 -3.77
N GLY A 279 0.93 5.56 -4.96
CA GLY A 279 0.73 6.45 -6.11
C GLY A 279 -0.29 7.58 -5.85
N ASP A 280 -1.30 7.31 -5.02
CA ASP A 280 -2.32 8.28 -4.61
C ASP A 280 -2.03 8.92 -3.24
N ALA A 281 -0.85 8.69 -2.67
CA ALA A 281 -0.51 9.21 -1.35
C ALA A 281 -0.20 10.71 -1.39
N TYR A 282 -0.57 11.42 -0.33
CA TYR A 282 -0.34 12.87 -0.21
C TYR A 282 -0.22 13.30 1.24
N PHE A 283 0.34 14.49 1.47
CA PHE A 283 0.33 15.10 2.78
C PHE A 283 -1.06 15.66 3.08
N GLY A 284 -1.69 15.16 4.12
CA GLY A 284 -3.07 15.49 4.49
C GLY A 284 -3.21 15.93 5.93
N ASP A 285 -4.36 16.51 6.25
CA ASP A 285 -4.75 16.80 7.63
C ASP A 285 -5.57 15.66 8.25
N VAL A 286 -6.01 15.84 9.50
CA VAL A 286 -6.82 14.83 10.22
C VAL A 286 -8.14 14.52 9.50
N LYS A 287 -8.70 15.43 8.70
CA LYS A 287 -9.91 15.16 7.92
C LYS A 287 -9.60 14.25 6.73
N ASP A 288 -8.43 14.42 6.12
CA ASP A 288 -7.96 13.56 5.03
C ASP A 288 -7.63 12.15 5.54
N GLU A 289 -6.98 12.02 6.71
CA GLU A 289 -6.70 10.73 7.37
C GLU A 289 -7.98 9.88 7.59
N ARG A 290 -9.13 10.52 7.83
CA ARG A 290 -10.41 9.82 7.99
C ARG A 290 -10.89 9.13 6.72
N LYS A 291 -10.43 9.56 5.54
CA LYS A 291 -10.73 8.88 4.27
C LYS A 291 -10.07 7.50 4.21
N ASP A 292 -8.86 7.37 4.77
CA ASP A 292 -8.18 6.08 4.92
C ASP A 292 -8.93 5.20 5.92
N LEU A 293 -9.40 5.75 7.04
CA LEU A 293 -10.14 4.96 8.04
C LEU A 293 -11.45 4.39 7.51
N LYS A 294 -12.18 5.12 6.67
CA LYS A 294 -13.37 4.55 6.02
C LYS A 294 -13.03 3.34 5.17
N ARG A 295 -11.93 3.41 4.39
CA ARG A 295 -11.43 2.29 3.59
C ARG A 295 -11.00 1.12 4.46
N ILE A 296 -10.35 1.39 5.59
CA ILE A 296 -10.00 0.36 6.58
C ILE A 296 -11.25 -0.34 7.14
N GLY A 297 -12.31 0.39 7.47
CA GLY A 297 -13.58 -0.20 7.92
C GLY A 297 -14.19 -1.13 6.87
N MET A 298 -14.21 -0.71 5.61
CA MET A 298 -14.69 -1.52 4.49
C MET A 298 -13.81 -2.76 4.24
N LEU A 299 -12.49 -2.60 4.30
CA LEU A 299 -11.53 -3.69 4.14
C LEU A 299 -11.68 -4.73 5.26
N PHE A 300 -11.83 -4.28 6.51
CA PHE A 300 -12.00 -5.18 7.64
C PHE A 300 -13.31 -5.97 7.54
N PHE A 301 -14.39 -5.30 7.13
CA PHE A 301 -15.65 -5.98 6.83
C PHE A 301 -15.49 -7.03 5.73
N GLU A 302 -14.79 -6.70 4.63
CA GLU A 302 -14.50 -7.65 3.54
C GLU A 302 -13.68 -8.87 4.02
N MET A 303 -12.75 -8.67 4.95
CA MET A 303 -11.95 -9.77 5.51
C MET A 303 -12.80 -10.72 6.37
N ILE A 304 -13.83 -10.22 7.06
CA ILE A 304 -14.71 -11.01 7.94
C ILE A 304 -15.86 -11.67 7.16
N CYS A 305 -16.37 -11.01 6.12
CA CYS A 305 -17.52 -11.48 5.34
C CYS A 305 -17.08 -12.20 4.06
N PRO A 306 -17.17 -13.54 3.98
CA PRO A 306 -17.01 -14.22 2.71
C PRO A 306 -18.21 -13.91 1.79
N PHE A 307 -17.93 -13.67 0.51
CA PHE A 307 -18.94 -13.44 -0.53
C PHE A 307 -18.69 -14.42 -1.66
N ALA A 308 -19.76 -15.05 -2.16
CA ALA A 308 -19.66 -15.98 -3.28
C ALA A 308 -19.61 -15.23 -4.62
N THR A 309 -20.23 -14.05 -4.68
CA THR A 309 -20.26 -13.24 -5.90
C THR A 309 -19.88 -11.78 -5.66
N VAL A 310 -19.38 -11.14 -6.72
CA VAL A 310 -19.08 -9.70 -6.72
C VAL A 310 -20.34 -8.86 -6.44
N SER A 311 -21.49 -9.29 -6.94
CA SER A 311 -22.78 -8.63 -6.71
C SER A 311 -23.17 -8.63 -5.24
N GLU A 312 -23.04 -9.77 -4.55
CA GLU A 312 -23.30 -9.86 -3.10
C GLU A 312 -22.39 -8.91 -2.31
N LYS A 313 -21.09 -8.91 -2.63
CA LYS A 313 -20.13 -7.99 -2.03
C LYS A 313 -20.57 -6.53 -2.24
N HIS A 314 -20.99 -6.18 -3.46
CA HIS A 314 -21.44 -4.83 -3.77
C HIS A 314 -22.62 -4.41 -2.89
N TYR A 315 -23.68 -5.22 -2.80
CA TYR A 315 -24.84 -4.90 -1.97
C TYR A 315 -24.51 -4.84 -0.48
N ALA A 316 -23.70 -5.78 0.02
CA ALA A 316 -23.30 -5.81 1.42
C ALA A 316 -22.49 -4.57 1.83
N ILE A 317 -21.61 -4.07 0.94
CA ILE A 317 -20.88 -2.82 1.16
C ILE A 317 -21.82 -1.60 1.17
N GLN A 318 -22.84 -1.56 0.29
CA GLN A 318 -23.84 -0.49 0.34
C GLN A 318 -24.63 -0.50 1.65
N ASP A 319 -25.01 -1.69 2.12
CA ASP A 319 -25.68 -1.85 3.41
C ASP A 319 -24.78 -1.40 4.58
N LEU A 320 -23.50 -1.78 4.55
CA LEU A 320 -22.51 -1.35 5.53
C LEU A 320 -22.41 0.18 5.63
N LEU A 321 -22.35 0.87 4.49
CA LEU A 321 -22.30 2.34 4.44
C LEU A 321 -23.57 2.99 5.03
N ASN A 322 -24.69 2.27 4.99
CA ASN A 322 -25.94 2.63 5.66
C ASN A 322 -26.05 2.11 7.11
N LYS A 323 -24.94 1.64 7.69
CA LYS A 323 -24.83 1.07 9.05
C LYS A 323 -25.68 -0.19 9.27
N LYS A 324 -25.99 -0.92 8.21
CA LYS A 324 -26.64 -2.22 8.26
C LYS A 324 -25.57 -3.30 8.20
N TYR A 325 -25.64 -4.25 9.13
CA TYR A 325 -24.68 -5.34 9.24
C TYR A 325 -25.41 -6.68 9.08
N PRO A 326 -24.74 -7.71 8.54
CA PRO A 326 -25.24 -9.08 8.63
C PRO A 326 -25.46 -9.48 10.10
N VAL A 327 -26.49 -10.28 10.37
CA VAL A 327 -26.90 -10.67 11.73
C VAL A 327 -25.76 -11.28 12.55
N ILE A 328 -24.82 -11.98 11.88
CA ILE A 328 -23.66 -12.58 12.53
C ILE A 328 -22.75 -11.57 13.27
N PHE A 329 -22.79 -10.29 12.91
CA PHE A 329 -22.05 -9.25 13.63
C PHE A 329 -22.68 -8.91 14.99
N ASP A 330 -23.98 -9.12 15.16
CA ASP A 330 -24.66 -8.91 16.43
C ASP A 330 -24.54 -10.12 17.36
N THR A 331 -24.28 -11.31 16.80
CA THR A 331 -24.17 -12.55 17.59
C THR A 331 -22.73 -12.96 17.87
N LYS A 332 -21.80 -12.77 16.92
CA LYS A 332 -20.43 -13.31 16.98
C LYS A 332 -19.34 -12.24 16.91
N TYR A 333 -19.53 -11.21 16.08
CA TYR A 333 -18.49 -10.21 15.80
C TYR A 333 -18.81 -8.83 16.37
N LEU A 334 -19.32 -8.77 17.62
CA LEU A 334 -19.77 -7.52 18.25
C LEU A 334 -18.62 -6.51 18.43
N LYS A 335 -17.43 -7.00 18.78
CA LYS A 335 -16.22 -6.17 18.92
C LYS A 335 -15.82 -5.58 17.56
N GLU A 336 -15.76 -6.41 16.53
CA GLU A 336 -15.37 -6.01 15.19
C GLU A 336 -16.42 -5.09 14.56
N LYS A 337 -17.73 -5.34 14.80
CA LYS A 337 -18.83 -4.43 14.43
C LYS A 337 -18.58 -3.03 14.98
N LYS A 338 -18.18 -2.93 16.25
CA LYS A 338 -17.86 -1.64 16.89
C LYS A 338 -16.65 -0.98 16.25
N ILE A 339 -15.58 -1.72 16.01
CA ILE A 339 -14.37 -1.22 15.33
C ILE A 339 -14.70 -0.69 13.94
N ILE A 340 -15.40 -1.47 13.11
CA ILE A 340 -15.82 -1.07 11.76
C ILE A 340 -16.70 0.18 11.82
N THR A 341 -17.66 0.21 12.76
CA THR A 341 -18.54 1.38 12.93
C THR A 341 -17.73 2.64 13.27
N GLU A 342 -16.70 2.54 14.10
CA GLU A 342 -15.85 3.67 14.45
C GLU A 342 -14.91 4.10 13.31
N CYS A 343 -14.39 3.16 12.52
CA CYS A 343 -13.68 3.47 11.28
C CYS A 343 -14.54 4.31 10.32
N LEU A 344 -15.84 4.03 10.28
CA LEU A 344 -16.82 4.77 9.46
C LEU A 344 -17.32 6.06 10.14
N SER A 345 -17.05 6.26 11.44
CA SER A 345 -17.69 7.32 12.25
C SER A 345 -17.09 8.73 12.08
N ASN A 346 -16.01 8.90 11.30
CA ASN A 346 -15.26 10.16 11.15
C ASN A 346 -14.77 10.77 12.49
N LYS A 347 -14.76 10.03 13.60
CA LYS A 347 -14.38 10.58 14.91
C LYS A 347 -12.95 10.24 15.31
N LEU A 348 -12.58 8.97 15.13
CA LEU A 348 -11.32 8.43 15.63
C LEU A 348 -10.18 8.58 14.60
N ARG A 349 -8.95 8.39 15.08
CA ARG A 349 -7.74 8.24 14.26
C ARG A 349 -7.26 6.79 14.25
N ALA A 350 -6.35 6.44 13.34
CA ALA A 350 -5.81 5.07 13.22
C ALA A 350 -5.26 4.53 14.55
N LYS A 351 -4.52 5.35 15.30
CA LYS A 351 -4.00 4.95 16.62
C LYS A 351 -5.08 4.69 17.66
N ASP A 352 -6.22 5.38 17.57
CA ASP A 352 -7.33 5.20 18.51
C ASP A 352 -8.08 3.89 18.17
N ILE A 353 -8.21 3.58 16.87
CA ILE A 353 -8.75 2.29 16.39
C ILE A 353 -7.86 1.12 16.82
N LEU A 354 -6.52 1.27 16.77
CA LEU A 354 -5.59 0.23 17.24
C LEU A 354 -5.82 -0.15 18.70
N LEU A 355 -6.20 0.80 19.56
CA LEU A 355 -6.48 0.55 20.98
C LEU A 355 -7.79 -0.21 21.22
N MET A 356 -8.61 -0.42 20.19
CA MET A 356 -9.85 -1.18 20.29
C MET A 356 -9.66 -2.68 20.06
N PHE A 357 -8.52 -3.10 19.52
CA PHE A 357 -8.11 -4.51 19.41
C PHE A 357 -7.50 -4.97 20.73
#